data_AF-A0A9Y1BPF7-F1
#
_entry.id   AF-A0A9Y1BPF7-F1
#
_cell.length_a   1.000
_cell.length_b   1.000
_cell.length_c   1.000
_cell.angle_alpha   90.00
_cell.angle_beta   90.00
_cell.angle_gamma   90.00
#
_symmetry.space_group_name_H-M   'P 1'
#
loop_
_entity.id
_entity.type
_entity.pdbx_description
1 polymer ?
#
loop_
_entity_poly.entity_id
_entity_poly.type
_entity_poly.pdbx_seq_one_letter_code
_entity_poly.pdbx_strand_id
1 'polypeptide(L)'
;MQVDNLTYSANDIKNEVPELSDKAEQLIELLKESRYIFEQLFVLGLDFNLSEEEEQEIMIKINNISPVVNYARIVQLVFQLTYYNLIFRKILNENLNTPLTNQINTCIAKIEHYLNILENFYFTS
;
A
#
# COMPACT_ATOMS: atom_id res chain seq x y z
N MET A 1 9.79 -1.40 -16.88
CA MET A 1 8.37 -1.85 -16.89
C MET A 1 7.52 -0.61 -16.69
N GLN A 2 6.66 -0.23 -17.65
CA GLN A 2 5.79 0.96 -17.54
C GLN A 2 4.73 0.71 -16.45
N VAL A 3 4.74 1.51 -15.38
CA VAL A 3 3.82 1.44 -14.23
C VAL A 3 2.49 2.16 -14.55
N ASP A 4 2.04 2.08 -15.81
CA ASP A 4 0.86 2.81 -16.28
C ASP A 4 -0.43 1.97 -16.25
N ASN A 5 -0.32 0.66 -16.03
CA ASN A 5 -1.46 -0.27 -15.97
C ASN A 5 -1.94 -0.63 -14.53
N LEU A 6 -1.49 0.10 -13.51
CA LEU A 6 -1.80 -0.15 -12.10
C LEU A 6 -2.76 0.87 -11.47
N THR A 7 -3.43 1.68 -12.28
CA THR A 7 -4.36 2.70 -11.77
C THR A 7 -5.69 2.04 -11.45
N TYR A 8 -5.89 1.68 -10.18
CA TYR A 8 -7.23 1.38 -9.66
C TYR A 8 -8.17 2.54 -10.03
N SER A 9 -9.35 2.23 -10.56
CA SER A 9 -10.47 3.19 -10.52
C SER A 9 -11.26 2.99 -9.24
N ALA A 10 -11.91 4.03 -8.73
CA ALA A 10 -12.78 3.89 -7.57
C ALA A 10 -13.92 2.89 -7.84
N ASN A 11 -14.38 2.78 -9.09
CA ASN A 11 -15.41 1.82 -9.49
C ASN A 11 -14.93 0.36 -9.41
N ASP A 12 -13.66 0.12 -9.76
CA ASP A 12 -13.04 -1.20 -9.64
C ASP A 12 -13.02 -1.67 -8.18
N ILE A 13 -12.63 -0.77 -7.27
CA ILE A 13 -12.62 -1.07 -5.82
C ILE A 13 -14.05 -1.24 -5.30
N LYS A 14 -14.99 -0.37 -5.68
CA LYS A 14 -16.40 -0.46 -5.25
C LYS A 14 -17.05 -1.79 -5.62
N ASN A 15 -16.72 -2.33 -6.79
CA ASN A 15 -17.33 -3.56 -7.30
C ASN A 15 -16.67 -4.83 -6.75
N GLU A 16 -15.37 -4.81 -6.50
CA GLU A 16 -14.59 -6.02 -6.16
C GLU A 16 -14.10 -6.06 -4.71
N VAL A 17 -14.22 -4.94 -3.98
CA VAL A 17 -13.92 -4.84 -2.54
C VAL A 17 -15.08 -4.15 -1.83
N PRO A 18 -16.24 -4.84 -1.65
CA PRO A 18 -17.46 -4.23 -1.13
C PRO A 18 -17.28 -3.48 0.20
N GLU A 19 -16.40 -3.96 1.07
CA GLU A 19 -16.09 -3.43 2.40
C GLU A 19 -15.35 -2.08 2.33
N LEU A 20 -14.71 -1.80 1.20
CA LEU A 20 -14.06 -0.54 0.91
C LEU A 20 -14.86 0.34 -0.05
N SER A 21 -16.07 -0.07 -0.45
CA SER A 21 -16.87 0.65 -1.46
C SER A 21 -17.11 2.12 -1.07
N ASP A 22 -17.54 2.37 0.17
CA ASP A 22 -17.77 3.74 0.68
C ASP A 22 -16.48 4.55 0.86
N LYS A 23 -15.32 3.87 0.87
CA LYS A 23 -14.00 4.47 1.05
C LYS A 23 -13.13 4.42 -0.21
N ALA A 24 -13.68 3.93 -1.32
CA ALA A 24 -12.91 3.63 -2.52
C ALA A 24 -12.22 4.89 -3.07
N GLU A 25 -12.91 6.02 -3.09
CA GLU A 25 -12.33 7.30 -3.56
C GLU A 25 -11.17 7.75 -2.68
N GLN A 26 -11.32 7.68 -1.35
CA GLN A 26 -10.25 8.01 -0.40
C GLN A 26 -9.05 7.07 -0.55
N LEU A 27 -9.28 5.80 -0.83
CA LEU A 27 -8.22 4.83 -1.08
C LEU A 27 -7.49 5.11 -2.40
N ILE A 28 -8.21 5.47 -3.47
CA ILE A 28 -7.58 5.90 -4.72
C ILE A 28 -6.70 7.13 -4.51
N GLU A 29 -7.18 8.11 -3.75
CA GLU A 29 -6.41 9.30 -3.41
C GLU A 29 -5.15 8.93 -2.62
N LEU A 30 -5.26 8.04 -1.63
CA LEU A 30 -4.12 7.55 -0.88
C LEU A 30 -3.09 6.84 -1.78
N LEU A 31 -3.52 5.98 -2.70
CA LEU A 31 -2.61 5.28 -3.62
C LEU A 31 -1.90 6.27 -4.55
N LYS A 32 -2.60 7.30 -5.04
CA LYS A 32 -2.00 8.38 -5.83
C LYS A 32 -1.00 9.21 -5.02
N GLU A 33 -1.36 9.58 -3.80
CA GLU A 33 -0.49 10.31 -2.86
C GLU A 33 0.78 9.52 -2.56
N SER A 34 0.62 8.22 -2.27
CA SER A 34 1.73 7.30 -1.98
C SER A 34 2.65 7.12 -3.18
N ARG A 35 2.08 6.94 -4.38
CA ARG A 35 2.85 6.89 -5.63
C ARG A 35 3.63 8.17 -5.87
N TYR A 36 3.01 9.32 -5.69
CA TYR A 36 3.68 10.61 -5.84
C TYR A 36 4.87 10.74 -4.90
N ILE A 37 4.70 10.44 -3.61
CA ILE A 37 5.78 10.46 -2.63
C ILE A 37 6.90 9.49 -3.04
N PHE A 38 6.56 8.27 -3.44
CA PHE A 38 7.53 7.29 -3.92
C PHE A 38 8.35 7.81 -5.10
N GLU A 39 7.71 8.42 -6.10
CA GLU A 39 8.38 9.01 -7.26
C GLU A 39 9.31 10.17 -6.84
N GLN A 40 8.90 11.00 -5.88
CA GLN A 40 9.77 12.05 -5.35
C GLN A 40 11.00 11.48 -4.62
N LEU A 41 10.82 10.43 -3.81
CA LEU A 41 11.94 9.75 -3.14
C LEU A 41 12.91 9.12 -4.16
N PHE A 42 12.38 8.58 -5.27
CA PHE A 42 13.21 8.02 -6.34
C PHE A 42 14.07 9.08 -7.03
N VAL A 43 13.50 10.26 -7.27
CA VAL A 43 14.25 11.40 -7.81
C VAL A 43 15.36 11.85 -6.85
N LEU A 44 15.19 11.67 -5.54
CA LEU A 44 16.22 11.93 -4.52
C LEU A 44 17.32 10.84 -4.48
N GLY A 45 17.23 9.79 -5.29
CA GLY A 45 18.24 8.74 -5.39
C GLY A 45 18.23 7.74 -4.24
N LEU A 46 17.09 7.60 -3.56
CA LEU A 46 16.93 6.66 -2.44
C LEU A 46 16.71 5.23 -2.95
N ASP A 47 17.27 4.25 -2.23
CA ASP A 47 17.12 2.84 -2.56
C ASP A 47 15.81 2.28 -1.99
N PHE A 48 15.08 1.53 -2.82
CA PHE A 48 13.81 0.88 -2.48
C PHE A 48 13.87 -0.64 -2.57
N ASN A 49 15.08 -1.20 -2.61
CA ASN A 49 15.26 -2.63 -2.46
C ASN A 49 14.68 -3.09 -1.12
N LEU A 50 13.80 -4.08 -1.19
CA LEU A 50 13.32 -4.79 -0.03
C LEU A 50 14.38 -5.81 0.39
N SER A 51 14.57 -5.95 1.68
CA SER A 51 15.24 -7.10 2.28
C SER A 51 14.36 -8.35 2.17
N GLU A 52 14.97 -9.53 2.32
CA GLU A 52 14.21 -10.79 2.33
C GLU A 52 13.13 -10.81 3.42
N GLU A 53 13.38 -10.18 4.58
CA GLU A 53 12.40 -10.08 5.67
C GLU A 53 11.19 -9.21 5.27
N GLU A 54 11.43 -8.09 4.59
CA GLU A 54 10.37 -7.21 4.09
C GLU A 54 9.55 -7.87 2.97
N GLU A 55 10.19 -8.63 2.08
CA GLU A 55 9.50 -9.43 1.08
C GLU A 55 8.63 -10.52 1.73
N GLN A 56 9.15 -11.19 2.77
CA GLN A 56 8.39 -12.17 3.53
C GLN A 56 7.18 -11.55 4.23
N GLU A 57 7.30 -10.34 4.79
CA GLU A 57 6.17 -9.64 5.40
C GLU A 57 5.04 -9.42 4.41
N ILE A 58 5.36 -8.94 3.20
CA ILE A 58 4.38 -8.77 2.12
C ILE A 58 3.70 -10.12 1.79
N MET A 59 4.50 -11.18 1.62
CA MET A 59 3.97 -12.50 1.29
C MET A 59 3.08 -13.07 2.40
N ILE A 60 3.44 -12.88 3.68
CA ILE A 60 2.62 -13.29 4.81
C ILE A 60 1.28 -12.55 4.78
N LYS A 61 1.29 -11.23 4.61
CA LYS A 61 0.04 -10.45 4.54
C LYS A 61 -0.85 -10.89 3.38
N ILE A 62 -0.26 -11.20 2.22
CA ILE A 62 -1.01 -11.73 1.07
C ILE A 62 -1.58 -13.12 1.35
N ASN A 63 -0.78 -14.03 1.92
CA ASN A 63 -1.20 -15.40 2.22
C ASN A 63 -2.29 -15.47 3.30
N ASN A 64 -2.33 -14.50 4.20
CA ASN A 64 -3.35 -14.43 5.24
C ASN A 64 -4.72 -14.00 4.70
N ILE A 65 -4.81 -13.46 3.48
CA ILE A 65 -6.08 -13.14 2.83
C ILE A 65 -6.83 -14.46 2.58
N SER A 66 -8.09 -14.51 3.04
CA SER A 66 -8.94 -15.68 3.00
C SER A 66 -8.95 -16.34 1.61
N PRO A 67 -8.79 -17.67 1.52
CA PRO A 67 -8.77 -18.40 0.25
C PRO A 67 -10.11 -18.34 -0.51
N VAL A 68 -11.18 -17.83 0.13
CA VAL A 68 -12.48 -17.56 -0.52
C VAL A 68 -12.41 -16.33 -1.44
N VAL A 69 -11.40 -15.48 -1.25
CA VAL A 69 -11.21 -14.21 -1.95
C VAL A 69 -10.49 -14.47 -3.29
N ASN A 70 -11.27 -14.86 -4.30
CA ASN A 70 -10.80 -14.95 -5.70
C ASN A 70 -10.65 -13.57 -6.38
N TYR A 71 -10.15 -12.56 -5.67
CA TYR A 71 -9.94 -11.23 -6.23
C TYR A 71 -8.46 -10.90 -6.27
N ALA A 72 -7.83 -11.11 -7.43
CA ALA A 72 -6.47 -10.66 -7.73
C ALA A 72 -6.27 -9.18 -7.36
N ARG A 73 -7.34 -8.38 -7.41
CA ARG A 73 -7.33 -6.96 -7.02
C ARG A 73 -7.18 -6.74 -5.51
N ILE A 74 -7.73 -7.58 -4.64
CA ILE A 74 -7.50 -7.44 -3.19
C ILE A 74 -6.05 -7.76 -2.85
N VAL A 75 -5.51 -8.82 -3.45
CA VAL A 75 -4.09 -9.20 -3.32
C VAL A 75 -3.18 -8.06 -3.78
N GLN A 76 -3.46 -7.50 -4.96
CA GLN A 76 -2.70 -6.39 -5.51
C GLN A 76 -2.79 -5.12 -4.64
N LEU A 77 -3.94 -4.88 -3.99
CA LEU A 77 -4.13 -3.73 -3.11
C LEU A 77 -3.32 -3.90 -1.82
N VAL A 78 -3.42 -5.07 -1.18
CA VAL A 78 -2.65 -5.39 0.02
C VAL A 78 -1.16 -5.34 -0.28
N PHE A 79 -0.72 -5.86 -1.43
CA PHE A 79 0.66 -5.75 -1.90
C PHE A 79 1.11 -4.29 -1.96
N GLN A 80 0.38 -3.42 -2.69
CA GLN A 80 0.76 -2.02 -2.87
C GLN A 80 0.80 -1.25 -1.56
N LEU A 81 -0.23 -1.40 -0.72
CA LEU A 81 -0.31 -0.73 0.58
C LEU A 81 0.84 -1.16 1.49
N THR A 82 1.10 -2.47 1.58
CA THR A 82 2.20 -3.00 2.40
C THR A 82 3.55 -2.53 1.87
N TYR A 83 3.76 -2.59 0.55
CA TYR A 83 4.99 -2.12 -0.09
C TYR A 83 5.26 -0.65 0.22
N TYR A 84 4.29 0.24 0.01
CA TYR A 84 4.45 1.66 0.31
C TYR A 84 4.72 1.90 1.81
N ASN A 85 4.04 1.18 2.71
CA ASN A 85 4.28 1.31 4.15
C ASN A 85 5.74 0.97 4.51
N LEU A 86 6.24 -0.17 4.02
CA LEU A 86 7.60 -0.63 4.28
C LEU A 86 8.65 0.37 3.80
N ILE A 87 8.52 0.82 2.54
CA ILE A 87 9.42 1.83 1.97
C ILE A 87 9.39 3.12 2.80
N PHE A 88 8.21 3.62 3.15
CA PHE A 88 8.05 4.83 3.92
C PHE A 88 8.64 4.73 5.33
N ARG A 89 8.41 3.61 6.01
CA ARG A 89 9.01 3.33 7.33
C ARG A 89 10.52 3.24 7.25
N LYS A 90 11.07 2.57 6.23
CA LYS A 90 12.51 2.48 5.98
C LYS A 90 13.15 3.86 5.83
N ILE A 91 12.58 4.71 4.97
CA ILE A 91 13.08 6.08 4.77
C ILE A 91 13.09 6.89 6.08
N LEU A 92 12.05 6.77 6.90
CA LEU A 92 12.02 7.44 8.20
C LEU A 92 13.05 6.88 9.18
N ASN A 93 13.24 5.55 9.21
CA ASN A 93 14.18 4.87 10.10
C ASN A 93 15.64 5.16 9.76
N GLU A 94 15.96 5.37 8.48
CA GLU A 94 17.29 5.76 8.03
C GLU A 94 17.63 7.23 8.40
N ASN A 95 16.73 7.94 9.11
CA ASN A 95 16.86 9.36 9.50
C ASN A 95 17.18 10.28 8.33
N LEU A 96 16.72 9.91 7.13
CA LEU A 96 16.79 10.76 5.97
C LEU A 96 15.79 11.90 6.20
N ASN A 97 16.30 13.07 6.59
CA ASN A 97 15.49 14.28 6.72
C ASN A 97 15.05 14.74 5.33
N THR A 98 13.99 14.12 4.82
CA THR A 98 13.35 14.49 3.56
C THR A 98 12.32 15.59 3.83
N PRO A 99 12.13 16.55 2.89
CA PRO A 99 11.06 17.54 2.99
C PRO A 99 9.65 16.90 3.01
N LEU A 100 9.55 15.60 2.70
CA LEU A 100 8.30 14.84 2.66
C LEU A 100 7.99 14.14 3.99
N THR A 101 8.81 14.24 5.04
CA THR A 101 8.63 13.51 6.31
C THR A 101 7.22 13.58 6.88
N ASN A 102 6.59 14.77 6.89
CA ASN A 102 5.22 14.92 7.39
C ASN A 102 4.18 14.22 6.50
N GLN A 103 4.38 14.26 5.18
CA GLN A 103 3.51 13.58 4.21
C GLN A 103 3.65 12.06 4.34
N ILE A 104 4.89 11.58 4.46
CA ILE A 104 5.21 10.16 4.66
C ILE A 104 4.50 9.64 5.92
N ASN A 105 4.64 10.32 7.06
CA ASN A 105 3.96 9.93 8.32
C ASN A 105 2.43 9.91 8.17
N THR A 106 1.87 10.89 7.47
CA THR A 106 0.43 10.95 7.20
C THR A 106 -0.03 9.77 6.32
N CYS A 107 0.74 9.45 5.28
CA CYS A 107 0.47 8.30 4.41
C CYS A 107 0.58 6.98 5.18
N ILE A 108 1.61 6.78 6.01
CA ILE A 108 1.75 5.58 6.84
C ILE A 108 0.49 5.37 7.69
N ALA A 109 0.05 6.39 8.41
CA ALA A 109 -1.13 6.28 9.28
C ALA A 109 -2.41 5.92 8.50
N LYS A 110 -2.60 6.51 7.31
CA LYS A 110 -3.73 6.18 6.42
C LYS A 110 -3.60 4.76 5.87
N ILE A 111 -2.42 4.35 5.41
CA ILE A 111 -2.17 3.00 4.89
C ILE A 111 -2.50 1.96 5.96
N GLU A 112 -2.03 2.15 7.18
CA GLU A 112 -2.29 1.24 8.31
C GLU A 112 -3.76 1.18 8.67
N HIS A 113 -4.47 2.30 8.60
CA HIS A 113 -5.92 2.30 8.76
C HIS A 113 -6.60 1.38 7.74
N TYR A 114 -6.22 1.46 6.46
CA TYR A 114 -6.82 0.61 5.42
C TYR A 114 -6.38 -0.85 5.49
N LEU A 115 -5.11 -1.13 5.82
CA LEU A 115 -4.64 -2.49 6.06
C LEU A 115 -5.40 -3.11 7.23
N ASN A 116 -5.59 -2.40 8.35
CA ASN A 116 -6.39 -2.89 9.47
C ASN A 116 -7.84 -3.19 9.09
N ILE A 117 -8.44 -2.38 8.22
CA ILE A 117 -9.79 -2.67 7.69
C ILE A 117 -9.76 -4.00 6.94
N LEU A 118 -8.85 -4.14 5.97
CA LEU A 118 -8.73 -5.36 5.16
C LEU A 118 -8.42 -6.58 6.03
N GLU A 119 -7.56 -6.44 7.03
CA GLU A 119 -7.22 -7.49 8.00
C GLU A 119 -8.45 -7.98 8.75
N ASN A 120 -9.26 -7.06 9.29
CA ASN A 120 -10.48 -7.43 10.01
C ASN A 120 -11.53 -8.15 9.16
N PHE A 121 -11.55 -7.90 7.84
CA PHE A 121 -12.54 -8.50 6.94
C PHE A 121 -12.06 -9.76 6.25
N TYR A 122 -10.78 -9.82 5.90
CA TYR A 122 -10.26 -10.83 4.98
C TYR A 122 -9.21 -11.74 5.60
N PHE A 123 -8.59 -11.40 6.74
CA PHE A 123 -7.49 -12.20 7.24
C PHE A 123 -8.01 -13.31 8.15
N THR A 124 -7.66 -14.56 7.85
CA THR A 124 -8.03 -15.71 8.69
C THR A 124 -6.97 -15.89 9.77
N SER A 125 -7.42 -15.85 11.03
CA SER A 125 -6.58 -16.08 12.22
C SER A 125 -5.95 -17.47 12.26
#